data_AF-A0A958KLJ4-F1
#
_entry.id   AF-A0A958KLJ4-F1
#
_cell.length_a   1.000
_cell.length_b   1.000
_cell.length_c   1.000
_cell.angle_alpha   90.00
_cell.angle_beta   90.00
_cell.angle_gamma   90.00
#
_symmetry.space_group_name_H-M   'P 1'
#
loop_
_entity.id
_entity.type
_entity.pdbx_description
1 polymer ?
#
loop_
_entity_poly.entity_id
_entity_poly.type
_entity_poly.pdbx_seq_one_letter_code
_entity_poly.pdbx_strand_id
1 'polypeptide(L)'
;MEIGKTQEVSTAAETQAAAITQESTNNASSTQSSVSGDFRDSLLKVLGMSEADTINEEELFAGVIEQRLADIDENAASAYREAKERFMKEMARSDGIVPVEDAANAALDSLVAGGTLDAETAEKVRSESFRAAQLDDNLNALYDGRGFDGDTTIAIANMAEALAKVAAAIEGIESGEIDLEATPEVEGTSTLPLSGPQELDGEGGFLWKPESESDGNLVVLLPTELRQMIDRVEIHSLLPTTEDTLLASGRFAGDEANGERLHYRFDEPGAAYGDNVYVVAYGNDGTQITWNIADASERQD
;
A
#
# COMPACT_ATOMS: atom_id res chain seq x y z
N MET A 1 -18.79 -29.07 58.97
CA MET A 1 -17.31 -29.13 58.95
C MET A 1 -16.97 -30.60 58.87
N GLU A 2 -16.84 -31.10 57.65
CA GLU A 2 -16.55 -32.51 57.39
C GLU A 2 -15.65 -32.57 56.16
N ILE A 3 -14.73 -33.52 56.23
CA ILE A 3 -13.37 -33.45 55.74
C ILE A 3 -13.28 -34.31 54.47
N GLY A 4 -12.60 -33.80 53.44
CA GLY A 4 -11.73 -34.58 52.58
C GLY A 4 -12.37 -35.47 51.51
N LYS A 5 -11.99 -35.21 50.26
CA LYS A 5 -11.59 -36.27 49.33
C LYS A 5 -10.65 -35.69 48.27
N THR A 6 -9.36 -35.84 48.55
CA THR A 6 -8.26 -35.79 47.59
C THR A 6 -8.41 -36.98 46.64
N GLN A 7 -8.36 -36.74 45.33
CA GLN A 7 -8.32 -37.82 44.35
C GLN A 7 -6.99 -37.70 43.59
N GLU A 8 -6.09 -38.62 43.93
CA GLU A 8 -4.88 -38.94 43.17
C GLU A 8 -5.29 -39.49 41.81
N VAL A 9 -4.66 -39.01 40.73
CA VAL A 9 -4.66 -39.73 39.46
C VAL A 9 -3.22 -40.02 39.07
N SER A 10 -2.97 -41.32 39.08
CA SER A 10 -1.71 -42.01 38.85
C SER A 10 -1.25 -41.92 37.40
N THR A 11 0.06 -41.82 37.27
CA THR A 11 0.89 -42.03 36.09
C THR A 11 0.68 -43.42 35.50
N ALA A 12 0.65 -43.52 34.17
CA ALA A 12 1.03 -44.72 33.43
C ALA A 12 1.64 -44.28 32.09
N ALA A 13 2.96 -44.38 32.02
CA ALA A 13 3.73 -44.31 30.78
C ALA A 13 3.66 -45.68 30.11
N GLU A 14 3.25 -45.72 28.85
CA GLU A 14 3.33 -46.93 28.02
C GLU A 14 4.08 -46.59 26.74
N THR A 15 5.33 -47.05 26.70
CA THR A 15 6.21 -47.03 25.54
C THR A 15 5.78 -48.17 24.61
N GLN A 16 5.29 -47.83 23.42
CA GLN A 16 5.26 -48.76 22.29
C GLN A 16 6.08 -48.18 21.13
N ALA A 17 7.25 -48.79 20.95
CA ALA A 17 8.00 -48.74 19.71
C ALA A 17 7.42 -49.80 18.77
N ALA A 18 6.96 -49.40 17.59
CA ALA A 18 6.71 -50.32 16.48
C ALA A 18 6.83 -49.60 15.13
N ALA A 19 7.83 -50.05 14.36
CA ALA A 19 7.87 -50.15 12.90
C ALA A 19 7.32 -48.96 12.07
N ILE A 20 8.22 -48.06 11.69
CA ILE A 20 8.02 -47.15 10.56
C ILE A 20 8.29 -47.94 9.28
N THR A 21 7.20 -48.34 8.63
CA THR A 21 7.19 -48.85 7.25
C THR A 21 7.39 -47.66 6.31
N GLN A 22 8.49 -47.67 5.57
CA GLN A 22 8.73 -46.80 4.42
C GLN A 22 7.93 -47.33 3.21
N GLU A 23 6.69 -46.87 3.06
CA GLU A 23 5.97 -46.88 1.79
C GLU A 23 5.11 -45.63 1.74
N SER A 24 5.54 -44.63 0.98
CA SER A 24 4.63 -43.74 0.25
C SER A 24 5.39 -43.02 -0.85
N THR A 25 5.32 -43.64 -2.00
CA THR A 25 5.58 -43.14 -3.34
C THR A 25 4.73 -41.91 -3.65
N ASN A 26 5.39 -40.84 -4.10
CA ASN A 26 5.04 -40.02 -5.27
C ASN A 26 3.55 -39.96 -5.63
N ASN A 27 2.78 -39.10 -4.98
CA ASN A 27 1.45 -38.71 -5.48
C ASN A 27 1.07 -37.26 -5.11
N ALA A 28 1.99 -36.31 -5.30
CA ALA A 28 1.80 -34.90 -4.98
C ALA A 28 1.54 -33.99 -6.21
N SER A 29 1.39 -34.55 -7.41
CA SER A 29 1.46 -33.75 -8.66
C SER A 29 0.13 -33.48 -9.37
N SER A 30 -1.04 -33.85 -8.81
CA SER A 30 -2.33 -33.69 -9.50
C SER A 30 -3.32 -32.72 -8.84
N THR A 31 -2.98 -32.09 -7.72
CA THR A 31 -3.87 -31.13 -7.03
C THR A 31 -3.56 -29.67 -7.36
N GLN A 32 -2.37 -29.37 -7.90
CA GLN A 32 -1.95 -28.02 -8.25
C GLN A 32 -2.69 -27.45 -9.49
N SER A 33 -3.02 -28.29 -10.48
CA SER A 33 -3.64 -27.80 -11.74
C SER A 33 -5.11 -27.39 -11.63
N SER A 34 -5.83 -27.78 -10.57
CA SER A 34 -7.23 -27.35 -10.40
C SER A 34 -7.34 -25.96 -9.77
N VAL A 35 -6.43 -25.62 -8.85
CA VAL A 35 -6.43 -24.31 -8.16
C VAL A 35 -6.17 -23.17 -9.16
N SER A 36 -5.29 -23.38 -10.14
CA SER A 36 -5.00 -22.38 -11.18
C SER A 36 -6.18 -22.09 -12.11
N GLY A 37 -7.07 -23.05 -12.33
CA GLY A 37 -8.24 -22.87 -13.20
C GLY A 37 -9.32 -22.02 -12.55
N ASP A 38 -9.69 -22.38 -11.31
CA ASP A 38 -10.73 -21.67 -10.54
C ASP A 38 -10.31 -20.23 -10.23
N PHE A 39 -9.03 -20.01 -9.90
CA PHE A 39 -8.45 -18.67 -9.70
C PHE A 39 -8.60 -17.81 -10.97
N ARG A 40 -8.18 -18.35 -12.13
CA ARG A 40 -8.22 -17.64 -13.41
C ARG A 40 -9.64 -17.21 -13.78
N ASP A 41 -10.60 -18.12 -13.68
CA ASP A 41 -11.99 -17.86 -14.03
C ASP A 41 -12.63 -16.85 -13.06
N SER A 42 -12.28 -16.93 -11.76
CA SER A 42 -12.71 -15.97 -10.75
C SER A 42 -12.19 -14.57 -11.05
N LEU A 43 -10.89 -14.43 -11.34
CA LEU A 43 -10.27 -13.13 -11.62
C LEU A 43 -10.82 -12.50 -12.90
N LEU A 44 -11.00 -13.28 -13.98
CA LEU A 44 -11.66 -12.79 -15.21
C LEU A 44 -13.08 -12.29 -14.94
N LYS A 45 -13.85 -13.01 -14.11
CA LYS A 45 -15.21 -12.63 -13.73
C LYS A 45 -15.23 -11.32 -12.92
N VAL A 46 -14.30 -11.16 -11.99
CA VAL A 46 -14.12 -9.95 -11.17
C VAL A 46 -13.79 -8.74 -12.05
N LEU A 47 -12.86 -8.91 -12.98
CA LEU A 47 -12.44 -7.85 -13.90
C LEU A 47 -13.52 -7.53 -14.94
N GLY A 48 -14.47 -8.44 -15.18
CA GLY A 48 -15.45 -8.31 -16.25
C GLY A 48 -14.82 -8.39 -17.64
N MET A 49 -13.67 -9.06 -17.76
CA MET A 49 -12.83 -9.12 -18.96
C MET A 49 -12.75 -10.54 -19.50
N SER A 50 -12.28 -10.65 -20.74
CA SER A 50 -11.96 -11.90 -21.42
C SER A 50 -10.46 -12.07 -21.58
N GLU A 51 -10.01 -13.30 -21.89
CA GLU A 51 -8.59 -13.60 -22.13
C GLU A 51 -8.00 -12.88 -23.36
N ALA A 52 -8.86 -12.39 -24.26
CA ALA A 52 -8.43 -11.67 -25.46
C ALA A 52 -8.13 -10.18 -25.18
N ASP A 53 -8.52 -9.67 -24.00
CA ASP A 53 -8.33 -8.28 -23.63
C ASP A 53 -6.90 -8.00 -23.15
N THR A 54 -6.59 -6.73 -22.97
CA THR A 54 -5.35 -6.24 -22.36
C THR A 54 -5.67 -5.58 -21.04
N ILE A 55 -4.77 -5.69 -20.06
CA ILE A 55 -4.95 -5.14 -18.72
C ILE A 55 -3.68 -4.40 -18.28
N ASN A 56 -3.86 -3.36 -17.47
CA ASN A 56 -2.75 -2.67 -16.80
C ASN A 56 -2.59 -3.13 -15.33
N GLU A 57 -1.51 -2.73 -14.69
CA GLU A 57 -1.17 -3.20 -13.33
C GLU A 57 -2.17 -2.71 -12.27
N GLU A 58 -2.69 -1.47 -12.38
CA GLU A 58 -3.67 -0.96 -11.41
C GLU A 58 -5.00 -1.72 -11.48
N GLU A 59 -5.51 -1.99 -12.68
CA GLU A 59 -6.71 -2.80 -12.89
C GLU A 59 -6.51 -4.22 -12.37
N LEU A 60 -5.34 -4.80 -12.63
CA LEU A 60 -4.98 -6.13 -12.17
C LEU A 60 -4.90 -6.19 -10.64
N PHE A 61 -4.24 -5.21 -10.02
CA PHE A 61 -4.15 -5.03 -8.57
C PHE A 61 -5.53 -4.99 -7.93
N ALA A 62 -6.42 -4.14 -8.44
CA ALA A 62 -7.78 -4.02 -7.92
C ALA A 62 -8.59 -5.32 -8.07
N GLY A 63 -8.34 -6.10 -9.13
CA GLY A 63 -8.94 -7.41 -9.34
C GLY A 63 -8.39 -8.49 -8.41
N VAL A 64 -7.07 -8.51 -8.19
CA VAL A 64 -6.42 -9.46 -7.26
C VAL A 64 -6.88 -9.21 -5.82
N ILE A 65 -7.01 -7.95 -5.38
CA ILE A 65 -7.59 -7.65 -4.06
C ILE A 65 -8.97 -8.29 -3.90
N GLU A 66 -9.87 -8.07 -4.85
CA GLU A 66 -11.23 -8.59 -4.77
C GLU A 66 -11.25 -10.12 -4.75
N GLN A 67 -10.39 -10.76 -5.54
CA GLN A 67 -10.25 -12.21 -5.55
C GLN A 67 -9.71 -12.74 -4.21
N ARG A 68 -8.67 -12.13 -3.64
CA ARG A 68 -8.09 -12.54 -2.35
C ARG A 68 -9.08 -12.35 -1.20
N LEU A 69 -9.85 -11.26 -1.23
CA LEU A 69 -10.94 -11.06 -0.29
C LEU A 69 -12.01 -12.14 -0.46
N ALA A 70 -12.32 -12.59 -1.67
CA ALA A 70 -13.32 -13.64 -1.88
C ALA A 70 -12.86 -15.00 -1.31
N ASP A 71 -11.56 -15.30 -1.36
CA ASP A 71 -10.99 -16.49 -0.72
C ASP A 71 -11.05 -16.43 0.81
N ILE A 72 -11.02 -15.23 1.41
CA ILE A 72 -11.06 -15.01 2.85
C ILE A 72 -12.51 -14.92 3.36
N ASP A 73 -13.30 -14.01 2.80
CA ASP A 73 -14.70 -13.75 3.13
C ASP A 73 -15.43 -13.09 1.94
N GLU A 74 -16.37 -13.82 1.32
CA GLU A 74 -17.21 -13.32 0.22
C GLU A 74 -17.96 -12.02 0.56
N ASN A 75 -18.32 -11.80 1.84
CA ASN A 75 -18.97 -10.55 2.25
C ASN A 75 -18.01 -9.37 2.16
N ALA A 76 -16.74 -9.56 2.54
CA ALA A 76 -15.70 -8.55 2.41
C ALA A 76 -15.44 -8.26 0.92
N ALA A 77 -15.37 -9.28 0.06
CA ALA A 77 -15.22 -9.08 -1.39
C ALA A 77 -16.39 -8.27 -1.99
N SER A 78 -17.63 -8.57 -1.60
CA SER A 78 -18.80 -7.81 -2.05
C SER A 78 -18.78 -6.37 -1.55
N ALA A 79 -18.45 -6.15 -0.27
CA ALA A 79 -18.32 -4.81 0.29
C ALA A 79 -17.20 -4.00 -0.39
N TYR A 80 -16.07 -4.64 -0.67
CA TYR A 80 -14.96 -4.05 -1.41
C TYR A 80 -15.39 -3.64 -2.82
N ARG A 81 -16.08 -4.50 -3.57
CA ARG A 81 -16.58 -4.18 -4.91
C ARG A 81 -17.46 -2.93 -4.90
N GLU A 82 -18.41 -2.86 -3.97
CA GLU A 82 -19.30 -1.70 -3.82
C GLU A 82 -18.53 -0.41 -3.44
N ALA A 83 -17.58 -0.51 -2.50
CA ALA A 83 -16.74 0.60 -2.08
C ALA A 83 -15.82 1.10 -3.21
N LYS A 84 -15.19 0.18 -3.94
CA LYS A 84 -14.33 0.46 -5.10
C LYS A 84 -15.11 1.20 -6.17
N GLU A 85 -16.28 0.71 -6.57
CA GLU A 85 -17.12 1.41 -7.56
C GLU A 85 -17.54 2.81 -7.11
N ARG A 86 -17.75 3.03 -5.81
CA ARG A 86 -18.02 4.35 -5.25
C ARG A 86 -16.78 5.25 -5.37
N PHE A 87 -15.62 4.81 -4.87
CA PHE A 87 -14.39 5.60 -4.91
C PHE A 87 -13.91 5.89 -6.33
N MET A 88 -14.07 4.96 -7.28
CA MET A 88 -13.79 5.22 -8.69
C MET A 88 -14.63 6.37 -9.27
N LYS A 89 -15.88 6.54 -8.81
CA LYS A 89 -16.75 7.66 -9.23
C LYS A 89 -16.37 8.96 -8.54
N GLU A 90 -16.00 8.90 -7.27
CA GLU A 90 -15.62 10.06 -6.46
C GLU A 90 -14.25 10.63 -6.87
N MET A 91 -13.31 9.75 -7.23
CA MET A 91 -11.95 10.09 -7.65
C MET A 91 -11.83 10.30 -9.17
N ALA A 92 -12.92 10.16 -9.91
CA ALA A 92 -12.95 10.46 -11.34
C ALA A 92 -12.66 11.94 -11.57
N ARG A 93 -11.52 12.22 -12.19
CA ARG A 93 -11.09 13.57 -12.55
C ARG A 93 -11.97 14.14 -13.66
N SER A 94 -11.92 15.46 -13.86
CA SER A 94 -12.73 16.16 -14.88
C SER A 94 -12.48 15.71 -16.32
N ASP A 95 -11.30 15.14 -16.58
CA ASP A 95 -10.86 14.52 -17.84
C ASP A 95 -11.30 13.04 -17.97
N GLY A 96 -12.07 12.52 -17.01
CA GLY A 96 -12.59 11.15 -16.99
C GLY A 96 -11.55 10.11 -16.56
N ILE A 97 -10.43 10.56 -15.98
CA ILE A 97 -9.37 9.67 -15.49
C ILE A 97 -9.72 9.22 -14.08
N VAL A 98 -9.56 7.92 -13.83
CA VAL A 98 -9.76 7.31 -12.52
C VAL A 98 -8.43 6.71 -12.09
N PRO A 99 -7.85 7.13 -10.95
CA PRO A 99 -6.71 6.44 -10.36
C PRO A 99 -7.23 5.14 -9.73
N VAL A 100 -7.03 4.02 -10.41
CA VAL A 100 -7.66 2.75 -10.02
C VAL A 100 -6.99 2.21 -8.76
N GLU A 101 -5.67 2.37 -8.64
CA GLU A 101 -4.92 2.03 -7.42
C GLU A 101 -5.45 2.78 -6.18
N ASP A 102 -5.55 4.11 -6.27
CA ASP A 102 -6.04 4.94 -5.14
C ASP A 102 -7.47 4.55 -4.74
N ALA A 103 -8.34 4.30 -5.73
CA ALA A 103 -9.71 3.89 -5.48
C ALA A 103 -9.79 2.50 -4.82
N ALA A 104 -8.91 1.57 -5.22
CA ALA A 104 -8.80 0.24 -4.62
C ALA A 104 -8.30 0.32 -3.17
N ASN A 105 -7.27 1.12 -2.90
CA ASN A 105 -6.74 1.33 -1.55
C ASN A 105 -7.77 1.99 -0.63
N ALA A 106 -8.44 3.06 -1.09
CA ALA A 106 -9.51 3.71 -0.32
C ALA A 106 -10.68 2.77 -0.03
N ALA A 107 -11.00 1.86 -0.96
CA ALA A 107 -12.01 0.84 -0.74
C ALA A 107 -11.61 -0.12 0.40
N LEU A 108 -10.38 -0.66 0.38
CA LEU A 108 -9.85 -1.50 1.47
C LEU A 108 -9.88 -0.77 2.82
N ASP A 109 -9.41 0.48 2.87
CA ASP A 109 -9.38 1.27 4.10
C ASP A 109 -10.79 1.51 4.64
N SER A 110 -11.78 1.69 3.76
CA SER A 110 -13.18 1.85 4.18
C SER A 110 -13.77 0.58 4.81
N LEU A 111 -13.31 -0.61 4.39
CA LEU A 111 -13.68 -1.88 4.99
C LEU A 111 -13.08 -2.02 6.40
N VAL A 112 -11.83 -1.57 6.59
CA VAL A 112 -11.18 -1.52 7.90
C VAL A 112 -11.89 -0.55 8.83
N ALA A 113 -12.17 0.67 8.37
CA ALA A 113 -12.89 1.68 9.15
C ALA A 113 -14.31 1.23 9.52
N GLY A 114 -14.96 0.45 8.65
CA GLY A 114 -16.28 -0.15 8.89
C GLY A 114 -16.28 -1.36 9.81
N GLY A 115 -15.09 -1.92 10.14
CA GLY A 115 -14.95 -3.16 10.90
C GLY A 115 -15.36 -4.42 10.14
N THR A 116 -15.48 -4.33 8.80
CA THR A 116 -15.73 -5.48 7.91
C THR A 116 -14.46 -6.32 7.75
N LEU A 117 -13.30 -5.66 7.76
CA LEU A 117 -11.98 -6.28 7.66
C LEU A 117 -11.11 -5.74 8.81
N ASP A 118 -10.22 -6.54 9.36
CA ASP A 118 -9.20 -6.01 10.27
C ASP A 118 -8.01 -5.43 9.48
N ALA A 119 -7.23 -4.55 10.15
CA ALA A 119 -6.13 -3.85 9.51
C ALA A 119 -4.98 -4.77 9.07
N GLU A 120 -4.71 -5.86 9.82
CA GLU A 120 -3.64 -6.81 9.50
C GLU A 120 -3.98 -7.59 8.22
N THR A 121 -5.23 -8.07 8.12
CA THR A 121 -5.73 -8.74 6.92
C THR A 121 -5.75 -7.80 5.72
N ALA A 122 -6.16 -6.54 5.89
CA ALA A 122 -6.18 -5.56 4.81
C ALA A 122 -4.77 -5.27 4.27
N GLU A 123 -3.80 -5.07 5.16
CA GLU A 123 -2.41 -4.85 4.79
C GLU A 123 -1.84 -6.06 4.05
N LYS A 124 -2.06 -7.28 4.58
CA LYS A 124 -1.64 -8.50 3.91
C LYS A 124 -2.20 -8.62 2.49
N VAL A 125 -3.51 -8.43 2.32
CA VAL A 125 -4.16 -8.49 1.00
C VAL A 125 -3.58 -7.44 0.06
N ARG A 126 -3.33 -6.22 0.55
CA ARG A 126 -2.70 -5.14 -0.21
C ARG A 126 -1.29 -5.54 -0.68
N SER A 127 -0.41 -5.99 0.22
CA SER A 127 0.97 -6.36 -0.15
C SER A 127 1.02 -7.52 -1.14
N GLU A 128 0.21 -8.57 -0.90
CA GLU A 128 0.13 -9.72 -1.81
C GLU A 128 -0.37 -9.31 -3.20
N SER A 129 -1.42 -8.48 -3.24
CA SER A 129 -2.01 -8.02 -4.50
C SER A 129 -1.06 -7.10 -5.27
N PHE A 130 -0.38 -6.19 -4.57
CA PHE A 130 0.59 -5.30 -5.18
C PHE A 130 1.70 -6.10 -5.85
N ARG A 131 2.25 -7.09 -5.14
CA ARG A 131 3.31 -7.96 -5.67
C ARG A 131 2.83 -8.83 -6.82
N ALA A 132 1.62 -9.35 -6.75
CA ALA A 132 1.07 -10.22 -7.79
C ALA A 132 0.68 -9.46 -9.07
N ALA A 133 0.34 -8.18 -8.96
CA ALA A 133 -0.08 -7.35 -10.10
C ALA A 133 1.07 -6.77 -10.93
N GLN A 134 2.32 -6.91 -10.49
CA GLN A 134 3.51 -6.45 -11.21
C GLN A 134 3.66 -7.20 -12.55
N LEU A 135 3.49 -6.47 -13.65
CA LEU A 135 3.63 -6.95 -15.02
C LEU A 135 5.01 -6.61 -15.60
N ASP A 136 5.71 -5.62 -15.04
CA ASP A 136 7.06 -5.23 -15.40
C ASP A 136 8.11 -5.47 -14.28
N ASP A 137 9.32 -4.93 -14.48
CA ASP A 137 10.45 -5.09 -13.55
C ASP A 137 10.49 -3.99 -12.46
N ASN A 138 9.63 -2.97 -12.53
CA ASN A 138 9.56 -1.88 -11.56
C ASN A 138 8.60 -2.21 -10.41
N LEU A 139 9.12 -2.97 -9.47
CA LEU A 139 8.40 -3.44 -8.28
C LEU A 139 8.06 -2.35 -7.25
N ASN A 140 8.19 -1.06 -7.59
CA ASN A 140 7.94 0.06 -6.67
C ASN A 140 6.69 0.87 -7.02
N ALA A 141 6.06 0.62 -8.17
CA ALA A 141 4.85 1.32 -8.58
C ALA A 141 3.91 0.37 -9.31
N LEU A 142 2.63 0.72 -9.36
CA LEU A 142 1.70 0.16 -10.33
C LEU A 142 1.53 1.19 -11.44
N TYR A 143 1.58 0.73 -12.67
CA TYR A 143 1.37 1.58 -13.82
C TYR A 143 -0.02 1.38 -14.42
N ASP A 144 -0.67 2.51 -14.72
CA ASP A 144 -1.91 2.52 -15.46
C ASP A 144 -1.68 2.20 -16.95
N GLY A 145 -2.76 2.10 -17.71
CA GLY A 145 -2.71 1.87 -19.15
C GLY A 145 -2.34 3.11 -19.97
N ARG A 146 -1.87 4.20 -19.35
CA ARG A 146 -1.73 5.50 -19.98
C ARG A 146 -0.26 5.93 -19.99
N GLY A 147 0.24 6.10 -21.19
CA GLY A 147 1.47 6.83 -21.40
C GLY A 147 1.51 7.40 -22.79
N PHE A 148 2.49 8.27 -23.02
CA PHE A 148 2.78 8.80 -24.34
C PHE A 148 3.63 7.81 -25.15
N ASP A 149 3.77 8.06 -26.45
CA ASP A 149 4.62 7.23 -27.31
C ASP A 149 6.07 7.25 -26.80
N GLY A 150 6.59 6.08 -26.40
CA GLY A 150 7.90 5.93 -25.77
C GLY A 150 7.93 6.07 -24.25
N ASP A 151 6.77 6.18 -23.60
CA ASP A 151 6.68 6.15 -22.15
C ASP A 151 6.94 4.73 -21.62
N THR A 152 7.99 4.59 -20.81
CA THR A 152 8.37 3.31 -20.20
C THR A 152 7.48 2.94 -19.01
N THR A 153 6.59 3.84 -18.58
CA THR A 153 5.65 3.62 -17.48
C THR A 153 4.31 3.06 -17.96
N ILE A 154 4.27 2.36 -19.09
CA ILE A 154 3.08 1.67 -19.59
C ILE A 154 3.28 0.18 -19.40
N ALA A 155 2.71 -0.37 -18.33
CA ALA A 155 2.72 -1.81 -18.07
C ALA A 155 1.38 -2.43 -18.50
N ILE A 156 1.19 -2.56 -19.82
CA ILE A 156 0.04 -3.28 -20.39
C ILE A 156 0.49 -4.67 -20.83
N ALA A 157 -0.17 -5.70 -20.35
CA ALA A 157 0.04 -7.07 -20.80
C ALA A 157 -1.22 -7.65 -21.47
N ASN A 158 -1.01 -8.68 -22.30
CA ASN A 158 -2.12 -9.52 -22.72
C ASN A 158 -2.68 -10.26 -21.49
N MET A 159 -4.01 -10.33 -21.36
CA MET A 159 -4.66 -10.92 -20.20
C MET A 159 -4.17 -12.33 -19.88
N ALA A 160 -3.95 -13.19 -20.90
CA ALA A 160 -3.47 -14.54 -20.65
C ALA A 160 -2.05 -14.59 -20.04
N GLU A 161 -1.18 -13.66 -20.43
CA GLU A 161 0.16 -13.49 -19.86
C GLU A 161 0.10 -12.91 -18.45
N ALA A 162 -0.71 -11.87 -18.24
CA ALA A 162 -0.96 -11.27 -16.93
C ALA A 162 -1.44 -12.31 -15.92
N LEU A 163 -2.44 -13.11 -16.29
CA LEU A 163 -2.98 -14.18 -15.44
C LEU A 163 -1.92 -15.24 -15.09
N ALA A 164 -1.03 -15.56 -16.02
CA ALA A 164 0.07 -16.49 -15.76
C ALA A 164 1.10 -15.91 -14.78
N LYS A 165 1.44 -14.63 -14.91
CA LYS A 165 2.33 -13.91 -13.99
C LYS A 165 1.75 -13.83 -12.58
N VAL A 166 0.48 -13.42 -12.46
CA VAL A 166 -0.25 -13.35 -11.19
C VAL A 166 -0.30 -14.72 -10.52
N ALA A 167 -0.65 -15.78 -11.25
CA ALA A 167 -0.70 -17.12 -10.68
C ALA A 167 0.67 -17.58 -10.15
N ALA A 168 1.75 -17.33 -10.91
CA ALA A 168 3.11 -17.64 -10.47
C ALA A 168 3.54 -16.81 -9.25
N ALA A 169 3.17 -15.52 -9.21
CA ALA A 169 3.47 -14.65 -8.08
C ALA A 169 2.72 -15.08 -6.81
N ILE A 170 1.43 -15.42 -6.91
CA ILE A 170 0.65 -15.93 -5.77
C ILE A 170 1.24 -17.25 -5.27
N GLU A 171 1.60 -18.17 -6.16
CA GLU A 171 2.27 -19.42 -5.77
C GLU A 171 3.61 -19.16 -5.08
N GLY A 172 4.40 -18.21 -5.58
CA GLY A 172 5.65 -17.78 -4.96
C GLY A 172 5.46 -17.18 -3.56
N ILE A 173 4.41 -16.37 -3.37
CA ILE A 173 4.05 -15.79 -2.07
C ILE A 173 3.59 -16.89 -1.09
N GLU A 174 2.69 -17.77 -1.52
CA GLU A 174 2.13 -18.84 -0.68
C GLU A 174 3.17 -19.89 -0.29
N SER A 175 4.17 -20.12 -1.15
CA SER A 175 5.30 -20.99 -0.85
C SER A 175 6.41 -20.32 -0.03
N GLY A 176 6.36 -18.99 0.14
CA GLY A 176 7.40 -18.20 0.79
C GLY A 176 8.67 -18.01 -0.04
N GLU A 177 8.62 -18.28 -1.35
CA GLU A 177 9.69 -17.97 -2.30
C GLU A 177 9.79 -16.46 -2.55
N ILE A 178 8.64 -15.79 -2.59
CA ILE A 178 8.55 -14.33 -2.70
C ILE A 178 8.36 -13.76 -1.31
N ASP A 179 9.37 -13.06 -0.82
CA ASP A 179 9.31 -12.29 0.41
C ASP A 179 8.54 -10.99 0.17
N LEU A 180 7.46 -10.78 0.93
CA LEU A 180 6.65 -9.56 0.87
C LEU A 180 7.33 -8.37 1.55
N GLU A 181 8.27 -8.61 2.47
CA GLU A 181 9.04 -7.57 3.15
C GLU A 181 10.29 -7.16 2.36
N ALA A 182 10.73 -7.99 1.41
CA ALA A 182 11.86 -7.68 0.56
C ALA A 182 11.46 -6.63 -0.49
N THR A 183 11.59 -5.35 -0.13
CA THR A 183 11.82 -4.31 -1.12
C THR A 183 12.97 -4.79 -2.02
N PRO A 184 12.83 -4.83 -3.34
CA PRO A 184 13.90 -5.28 -4.21
C PRO A 184 15.17 -4.48 -3.86
N GLU A 185 16.26 -5.17 -3.53
CA GLU A 185 17.59 -4.57 -3.54
C GLU A 185 17.91 -4.25 -5.01
N VAL A 186 17.41 -3.12 -5.50
CA VAL A 186 17.81 -2.61 -6.80
C VAL A 186 19.25 -2.13 -6.62
N GLU A 187 20.23 -2.97 -6.98
CA GLU A 187 21.63 -2.56 -7.13
C GLU A 187 21.73 -1.59 -8.31
N GLY A 188 21.27 -0.36 -8.10
CA GLY A 188 21.19 0.65 -9.13
C GLY A 188 20.42 1.86 -8.60
N THR A 189 21.16 2.86 -8.16
CA THR A 189 20.72 4.24 -7.88
C THR A 189 19.53 4.67 -8.74
N SER A 190 18.32 4.59 -8.17
CA SER A 190 17.16 5.35 -8.59
C SER A 190 16.26 5.52 -7.37
N THR A 191 15.93 6.78 -7.12
CA THR A 191 15.26 7.36 -5.95
C THR A 191 13.88 6.76 -5.70
N LEU A 192 13.70 6.20 -4.51
CA LEU A 192 12.41 5.72 -4.00
C LEU A 192 11.40 6.89 -3.91
N PRO A 193 10.14 6.73 -4.34
CA PRO A 193 9.03 7.43 -3.70
C PRO A 193 8.86 6.79 -2.32
N LEU A 194 9.43 7.42 -1.30
CA LEU A 194 9.32 6.97 0.09
C LEU A 194 7.92 7.33 0.63
N SER A 195 6.91 6.63 0.13
CA SER A 195 5.51 6.67 0.59
C SER A 195 5.28 5.57 1.61
N GLY A 196 5.83 5.76 2.81
CA GLY A 196 5.41 5.06 4.02
C GLY A 196 5.12 6.09 5.10
N PRO A 197 4.38 5.75 6.17
CA PRO A 197 4.35 6.58 7.37
C PRO A 197 5.77 6.65 7.90
N GLN A 198 6.52 7.69 7.50
CA GLN A 198 7.89 7.87 7.96
C GLN A 198 7.82 7.95 9.48
N GLU A 199 8.50 7.01 10.15
CA GLU A 199 8.70 7.06 11.59
C GLU A 199 9.18 8.47 11.91
N LEU A 200 8.43 9.17 12.76
CA LEU A 200 8.77 10.40 13.47
C LEU A 200 10.28 10.43 13.81
N ASP A 201 11.06 11.14 12.99
CA ASP A 201 12.46 10.79 12.68
C ASP A 201 13.45 11.65 13.50
N GLY A 202 13.26 11.66 14.82
CA GLY A 202 14.25 12.12 15.81
C GLY A 202 15.00 13.44 15.49
N GLU A 203 16.27 13.51 15.91
CA GLU A 203 17.10 14.69 15.69
C GLU A 203 17.57 14.78 14.23
N GLY A 204 16.86 15.55 13.41
CA GLY A 204 17.22 15.81 12.00
C GLY A 204 16.12 15.48 11.00
N GLY A 205 15.14 14.68 11.40
CA GLY A 205 13.98 14.27 10.61
C GLY A 205 12.95 15.34 10.34
N PHE A 206 11.93 14.99 9.54
CA PHE A 206 10.81 15.87 9.21
C PHE A 206 10.19 16.50 10.45
N LEU A 207 9.93 17.81 10.43
CA LEU A 207 9.31 18.50 11.55
C LEU A 207 8.17 19.40 11.09
N TRP A 208 6.97 19.07 11.57
CA TRP A 208 5.77 19.89 11.54
C TRP A 208 5.66 20.71 12.84
N LYS A 209 5.87 22.04 12.74
CA LYS A 209 5.67 22.97 13.86
C LYS A 209 4.40 23.80 13.59
N PRO A 210 3.23 23.43 14.17
CA PRO A 210 1.94 24.02 13.82
C PRO A 210 1.87 25.52 14.12
N GLU A 211 2.54 25.96 15.18
CA GLU A 211 2.66 27.37 15.55
C GLU A 211 4.14 27.72 15.78
N SER A 212 4.69 28.59 14.93
CA SER A 212 6.04 29.12 15.12
C SER A 212 6.05 30.27 16.12
N GLU A 213 7.09 30.33 16.95
CA GLU A 213 7.31 31.42 17.92
C GLU A 213 7.49 32.79 17.27
N SER A 214 7.88 32.83 15.99
CA SER A 214 8.13 34.10 15.28
C SER A 214 6.86 34.85 14.90
N ASP A 215 5.82 34.12 14.50
CA ASP A 215 4.66 34.66 13.77
C ASP A 215 3.35 33.90 14.04
N GLY A 216 3.39 32.81 14.80
CA GLY A 216 2.22 31.97 15.10
C GLY A 216 1.79 31.03 13.98
N ASN A 217 2.45 31.09 12.81
CA ASN A 217 2.08 30.31 11.64
C ASN A 217 2.86 28.99 11.56
N LEU A 218 2.37 28.08 10.71
CA LEU A 218 3.00 26.80 10.46
C LEU A 218 4.39 26.96 9.83
N VAL A 219 5.32 26.14 10.32
CA VAL A 219 6.64 25.93 9.72
C VAL A 219 6.86 24.44 9.54
N VAL A 220 7.20 24.05 8.31
CA VAL A 220 7.65 22.71 7.97
C VAL A 220 9.17 22.76 7.79
N LEU A 221 9.88 21.88 8.48
CA LEU A 221 11.31 21.67 8.29
C LEU A 221 11.52 20.30 7.67
N LEU A 222 12.31 20.23 6.61
CA LEU A 222 12.62 18.98 5.94
C LEU A 222 13.89 18.35 6.50
N PRO A 223 14.09 17.03 6.33
CA PRO A 223 15.37 16.37 6.59
C PRO A 223 16.53 17.02 5.85
N THR A 224 17.73 17.00 6.45
CA THR A 224 18.94 17.60 5.88
C THR A 224 19.38 16.95 4.56
N GLU A 225 19.02 15.69 4.37
CA GLU A 225 19.36 14.86 3.22
C GLU A 225 18.64 15.35 1.96
N LEU A 226 17.50 16.03 2.12
CA LEU A 226 16.70 16.58 1.02
C LEU A 226 17.19 17.97 0.58
N ARG A 227 18.25 18.49 1.20
CA ARG A 227 18.84 19.78 0.84
C ARG A 227 19.26 19.77 -0.63
N GLN A 228 18.90 20.84 -1.36
CA GLN A 228 19.10 20.99 -2.82
C GLN A 228 18.32 20.01 -3.70
N MET A 229 17.56 19.07 -3.13
CA MET A 229 16.72 18.16 -3.90
C MET A 229 15.31 18.71 -4.07
N ILE A 230 14.83 19.56 -3.17
CA ILE A 230 13.44 20.04 -3.15
C ILE A 230 13.27 21.36 -3.91
N ASP A 231 12.26 21.39 -4.78
CA ASP A 231 11.75 22.57 -5.47
C ASP A 231 10.75 23.32 -4.58
N ARG A 232 9.69 22.63 -4.14
CA ARG A 232 8.60 23.23 -3.35
C ARG A 232 7.99 22.25 -2.35
N VAL A 233 7.25 22.80 -1.39
CA VAL A 233 6.47 22.04 -0.41
C VAL A 233 5.04 22.55 -0.41
N GLU A 234 4.07 21.63 -0.42
CA GLU A 234 2.64 21.93 -0.42
C GLU A 234 1.92 21.12 0.67
N ILE A 235 0.72 21.58 1.05
CA ILE A 235 -0.18 20.87 1.95
C ILE A 235 -1.42 20.50 1.15
N HIS A 236 -1.81 19.24 1.20
CA HIS A 236 -2.97 18.69 0.52
C HIS A 236 -3.96 18.07 1.50
N SER A 237 -5.25 18.18 1.20
CA SER A 237 -6.30 17.54 2.00
C SER A 237 -6.40 16.04 1.76
N LEU A 238 -5.99 15.58 0.58
CA LEU A 238 -6.07 14.19 0.13
C LEU A 238 -4.96 13.92 -0.89
N LEU A 239 -4.63 12.64 -1.06
CA LEU A 239 -3.90 12.13 -2.21
C LEU A 239 -4.88 11.52 -3.22
N PRO A 240 -4.57 11.53 -4.53
CA PRO A 240 -3.35 12.07 -5.15
C PRO A 240 -3.35 13.61 -5.19
N THR A 241 -2.16 14.22 -5.31
CA THR A 241 -2.01 15.68 -5.34
C THR A 241 -2.64 16.30 -6.59
N THR A 242 -3.61 17.18 -6.41
CA THR A 242 -4.29 17.96 -7.46
C THR A 242 -4.54 19.40 -7.01
N GLU A 243 -4.91 20.30 -7.94
CA GLU A 243 -5.29 21.67 -7.62
C GLU A 243 -6.49 21.74 -6.64
N ASP A 244 -7.44 20.81 -6.75
CA ASP A 244 -8.61 20.75 -5.87
C ASP A 244 -8.28 20.28 -4.44
N THR A 245 -7.21 19.49 -4.29
CA THR A 245 -6.73 19.03 -2.97
C THR A 245 -5.74 19.98 -2.32
N LEU A 246 -5.21 20.96 -3.05
CA LEU A 246 -4.18 21.88 -2.57
C LEU A 246 -4.78 22.85 -1.54
N LEU A 247 -4.29 22.78 -0.30
CA LEU A 247 -4.68 23.69 0.78
C LEU A 247 -3.76 24.91 0.85
N ALA A 248 -2.45 24.71 0.71
CA ALA A 248 -1.48 25.80 0.70
C ALA A 248 -0.13 25.40 0.08
N SER A 249 0.57 26.39 -0.47
CA SER A 249 1.97 26.26 -0.91
C SER A 249 2.91 26.95 0.06
N GLY A 250 3.96 26.26 0.47
CA GLY A 250 4.96 26.75 1.40
C GLY A 250 5.92 27.73 0.74
N ARG A 251 6.24 28.82 1.45
CA ARG A 251 7.30 29.75 1.04
C ARG A 251 8.62 29.33 1.64
N PHE A 252 9.62 29.09 0.80
CA PHE A 252 10.99 28.84 1.25
C PHE A 252 11.50 30.02 2.09
N ALA A 253 11.91 29.76 3.32
CA ALA A 253 12.35 30.78 4.28
C ALA A 253 13.86 30.70 4.58
N GLY A 254 14.55 29.69 4.08
CA GLY A 254 16.00 29.53 4.16
C GLY A 254 16.45 28.13 4.56
N ASP A 255 17.76 27.96 4.69
CA ASP A 255 18.43 26.69 4.99
C ASP A 255 19.61 26.82 5.96
N GLU A 256 19.83 28.02 6.51
CA GLU A 256 20.92 28.34 7.45
C GLU A 256 20.49 28.25 8.93
N ALA A 257 19.19 28.22 9.21
CA ALA A 257 18.64 28.16 10.56
C ALA A 257 18.24 26.72 10.96
N ASN A 258 18.12 26.47 12.27
CA ASN A 258 17.60 25.21 12.82
C ASN A 258 18.38 23.95 12.40
N GLY A 259 19.71 24.00 12.50
CA GLY A 259 20.54 22.84 12.18
C GLY A 259 20.65 22.60 10.68
N GLU A 260 20.73 23.68 9.90
CA GLU A 260 21.02 23.58 8.47
C GLU A 260 19.91 22.90 7.64
N ARG A 261 18.66 23.08 8.07
CA ARG A 261 17.49 22.43 7.45
C ARG A 261 16.72 23.37 6.55
N LEU A 262 16.27 22.85 5.40
CA LEU A 262 15.30 23.55 4.56
C LEU A 262 14.04 23.78 5.40
N HIS A 263 13.55 25.01 5.44
CA HIS A 263 12.30 25.31 6.12
C HIS A 263 11.37 26.16 5.26
N TYR A 264 10.10 25.78 5.28
CA TYR A 264 9.02 26.36 4.51
C TYR A 264 7.99 26.93 5.47
N ARG A 265 7.59 28.18 5.22
CA ARG A 265 6.61 28.92 6.01
C ARG A 265 5.29 29.01 5.29
N PHE A 266 4.21 28.91 6.06
CA PHE A 266 2.85 28.99 5.55
C PHE A 266 2.13 30.22 6.11
N ASP A 267 0.97 30.55 5.52
CA ASP A 267 0.22 31.76 5.85
C ASP A 267 -0.72 31.61 7.05
N GLU A 268 -1.03 30.37 7.44
CA GLU A 268 -1.92 30.05 8.55
C GLU A 268 -1.21 29.12 9.57
N PRO A 269 -1.67 29.06 10.83
CA PRO A 269 -1.26 28.02 11.78
C PRO A 269 -1.68 26.63 11.30
N GLY A 270 -0.98 25.60 11.78
CA GLY A 270 -1.22 24.20 11.40
C GLY A 270 -2.69 23.78 11.54
N ALA A 271 -3.31 24.13 12.66
CA ALA A 271 -4.72 23.82 12.95
C ALA A 271 -5.73 24.36 11.92
N ALA A 272 -5.37 25.40 11.15
CA ALA A 272 -6.26 25.95 10.14
C ALA A 272 -6.40 25.04 8.91
N TYR A 273 -5.47 24.11 8.70
CA TYR A 273 -5.48 23.18 7.57
C TYR A 273 -6.37 21.94 7.81
N GLY A 274 -6.85 21.73 9.04
CA GLY A 274 -7.67 20.58 9.42
C GLY A 274 -6.85 19.31 9.68
N ASP A 275 -7.51 18.24 10.07
CA ASP A 275 -6.88 16.96 10.43
C ASP A 275 -6.70 16.05 9.20
N ASN A 276 -5.76 15.11 9.29
CA ASN A 276 -5.42 14.14 8.23
C ASN A 276 -5.01 14.82 6.91
N VAL A 277 -4.10 15.79 7.00
CA VAL A 277 -3.53 16.47 5.82
C VAL A 277 -2.22 15.81 5.40
N TYR A 278 -1.82 16.05 4.16
CA TYR A 278 -0.58 15.54 3.59
C TYR A 278 0.37 16.69 3.29
N VAL A 279 1.58 16.65 3.84
CA VAL A 279 2.67 17.52 3.41
C VAL A 279 3.40 16.83 2.28
N VAL A 280 3.54 17.50 1.14
CA VAL A 280 4.20 16.94 -0.05
C VAL A 280 5.36 17.83 -0.44
N ALA A 281 6.58 17.30 -0.39
CA ALA A 281 7.77 17.95 -0.94
C ALA A 281 8.02 17.43 -2.35
N TYR A 282 8.10 18.33 -3.32
CA TYR A 282 8.38 18.03 -4.71
C TYR A 282 9.86 18.22 -4.99
N GLY A 283 10.49 17.17 -5.50
CA GLY A 283 11.87 17.19 -5.95
C GLY A 283 12.07 18.00 -7.23
N ASN A 284 13.28 18.50 -7.44
CA ASN A 284 13.74 19.17 -8.66
C ASN A 284 13.68 18.25 -9.90
N ASP A 285 13.62 16.94 -9.67
CA ASP A 285 13.50 15.87 -10.67
C ASP A 285 12.05 15.41 -10.89
N GLY A 286 11.08 16.00 -10.19
CA GLY A 286 9.67 15.63 -10.25
C GLY A 286 9.25 14.54 -9.26
N THR A 287 10.18 14.02 -8.44
CA THR A 287 9.83 13.10 -7.35
C THR A 287 8.94 13.76 -6.31
N GLN A 288 8.18 12.95 -5.56
CA GLN A 288 7.36 13.42 -4.45
C GLN A 288 7.72 12.66 -3.18
N ILE A 289 7.78 13.38 -2.06
CA ILE A 289 7.95 12.82 -0.72
C ILE A 289 6.78 13.32 0.12
N THR A 290 6.07 12.40 0.77
CA THR A 290 4.80 12.70 1.41
C THR A 290 4.81 12.30 2.89
N TRP A 291 4.29 13.19 3.73
CA TRP A 291 4.08 12.97 5.16
C TRP A 291 2.60 13.16 5.51
N ASN A 292 2.00 12.21 6.22
CA ASN A 292 0.65 12.34 6.77
C ASN A 292 0.70 13.01 8.14
N ILE A 293 -0.07 14.07 8.30
CA ILE A 293 -0.26 14.84 9.52
C ILE A 293 -1.66 14.54 10.06
N ALA A 294 -1.75 13.56 10.96
CA ALA A 294 -3.03 13.10 11.52
C ALA A 294 -3.77 14.21 12.27
N ASP A 295 -3.08 14.95 13.14
CA ASP A 295 -3.58 16.15 13.83
C ASP A 295 -2.67 17.33 13.48
N ALA A 296 -3.20 18.29 12.72
CA ALA A 296 -2.44 19.43 12.23
C ALA A 296 -2.25 20.53 13.30
N SER A 297 -2.94 20.42 14.43
CA SER A 297 -2.76 21.31 15.59
C SER A 297 -1.64 20.85 16.52
N GLU A 298 -1.22 19.60 16.43
CA GLU A 298 -0.14 19.03 17.23
C GLU A 298 1.22 19.13 16.50
N ARG A 299 2.29 19.22 17.29
CA ARG A 299 3.66 19.16 16.77
C ARG A 299 4.00 17.72 16.42
N GLN A 300 4.62 17.50 15.27
CA GLN A 300 5.11 16.20 14.84
C GLN A 300 6.59 16.34 14.45
N ASP A 301 7.48 15.62 15.13
CA ASP A 301 8.93 15.55 14.86
C ASP A 301 9.36 14.11 14.56
#